data_AF-A0A7L4RT58-F1
#
_entry.id   AF-A0A7L4RT58-F1
#
_cell.length_a   1.000
_cell.length_b   1.000
_cell.length_c   1.000
_cell.angle_alpha   90.00
_cell.angle_beta   90.00
_cell.angle_gamma   90.00
#
_symmetry.space_group_name_H-M   'P 1'
#
loop_
_entity.id
_entity.type
_entity.pdbx_description
1 polymer ?
#
loop_
_entity_poly.entity_id
_entity_poly.type
_entity_poly.pdbx_seq_one_letter_code
_entity_poly.pdbx_strand_id
1 'polypeptide(L)'
;MVTMSKVLVLCVDRDDDVGKKTKIKGPIIGEKNNLEVATALITADPGESDGNTMFEAVRVFRELKKDAVDVVTLTGHPSRGYAADKILAAQLDAV
;
A
#
# COMPACT_ATOMS: atom_id res chain seq x y z
N MET A 1 -10.60 -20.47 22.30
CA MET A 1 -11.01 -20.04 20.95
C MET A 1 -10.00 -19.01 20.49
N VAL A 2 -9.25 -19.28 19.41
CA VAL A 2 -8.33 -18.30 18.83
C VAL A 2 -8.90 -17.93 17.47
N THR A 3 -9.56 -16.78 17.37
CA THR A 3 -9.85 -16.19 16.06
C THR A 3 -8.65 -15.32 15.69
N MET A 4 -7.58 -15.97 15.21
CA MET A 4 -6.50 -15.27 14.53
C MET A 4 -6.98 -15.05 13.10
N SER A 5 -7.47 -13.85 12.83
CA SER A 5 -7.53 -13.25 11.51
C SER A 5 -6.15 -13.38 10.83
N LYS A 6 -6.08 -13.90 9.59
CA LYS A 6 -4.83 -14.22 8.86
C LYS A 6 -4.66 -13.40 7.57
N VAL A 7 -5.52 -12.43 7.33
CA VAL A 7 -5.55 -11.72 6.04
C VAL A 7 -4.80 -10.40 6.16
N LEU A 8 -3.83 -10.20 5.29
CA LEU A 8 -3.16 -8.92 5.06
C LEU A 8 -3.75 -8.30 3.80
N VAL A 9 -4.26 -7.07 3.88
CA VAL A 9 -4.75 -6.36 2.70
C VAL A 9 -3.58 -5.58 2.09
N LEU A 10 -3.23 -5.91 0.83
CA LEU A 10 -2.11 -5.31 0.13
C LEU A 10 -2.57 -4.37 -0.99
N CYS A 11 -2.04 -3.16 -1.00
CA CYS A 11 -2.00 -2.28 -2.15
C CYS A 11 -0.58 -2.29 -2.74
N VAL A 12 -0.45 -2.32 -4.06
CA VAL A 12 0.85 -2.46 -4.73
C VAL A 12 0.99 -1.37 -5.79
N ASP A 13 1.76 -0.34 -5.46
CA ASP A 13 2.24 0.68 -6.40
C ASP A 13 3.55 0.17 -7.02
N ARG A 14 3.47 -0.42 -8.21
CA ARG A 14 4.60 -1.13 -8.81
C ARG A 14 5.64 -0.17 -9.40
N ASP A 15 5.22 0.99 -9.89
CA ASP A 15 6.09 1.98 -10.52
C ASP A 15 6.63 3.01 -9.53
N ASP A 16 6.30 2.96 -8.24
CA ASP A 16 6.74 3.91 -7.21
C ASP A 16 6.19 5.33 -7.45
N ASP A 17 4.95 5.47 -7.90
CA ASP A 17 4.32 6.78 -8.04
C ASP A 17 4.09 7.48 -6.70
N VAL A 18 3.84 6.72 -5.63
CA VAL A 18 3.88 7.20 -4.24
C VAL A 18 5.23 7.85 -3.94
N GLY A 19 6.34 7.12 -4.10
CA GLY A 19 7.68 7.63 -3.77
C GLY A 19 8.11 8.79 -4.66
N LYS A 20 7.83 8.72 -5.98
CA LYS A 20 8.14 9.79 -6.92
C LYS A 20 7.46 11.10 -6.57
N LYS A 21 6.15 11.04 -6.29
CA LYS A 21 5.27 12.22 -6.18
C LYS A 21 5.15 12.74 -4.75
N THR A 22 5.31 11.89 -3.74
CA THR A 22 5.17 12.29 -2.32
C THR A 22 6.47 12.26 -1.51
N LYS A 23 7.53 11.61 -2.03
CA LYS A 23 8.80 11.33 -1.31
C LYS A 23 8.68 10.36 -0.13
N ILE A 24 7.52 9.74 0.06
CA ILE A 24 7.27 8.73 1.09
C ILE A 24 7.66 7.36 0.54
N LYS A 25 8.38 6.56 1.34
CA LYS A 25 8.85 5.24 0.95
C LYS A 25 7.99 4.15 1.58
N GLY A 26 7.75 3.06 0.84
CA GLY A 26 7.14 1.86 1.38
C GLY A 26 8.10 0.99 2.21
N PRO A 27 7.56 -0.01 2.93
CA PRO A 27 6.13 -0.32 3.02
C PRO A 27 5.39 0.68 3.94
N ILE A 28 4.17 1.04 3.57
CA ILE A 28 3.30 1.92 4.35
C ILE A 28 2.30 1.05 5.10
N ILE A 29 2.50 0.90 6.40
CA ILE A 29 1.75 -0.03 7.25
C ILE A 29 0.69 0.73 8.05
N GLY A 30 -0.51 0.18 8.15
CA GLY A 30 -1.58 0.71 8.99
C GLY A 30 -2.56 1.62 8.26
N GLU A 31 -3.83 1.55 8.67
CA GLU A 31 -4.94 2.33 8.09
C GLU A 31 -4.65 3.84 8.04
N LYS A 32 -4.19 4.42 9.15
CA LYS A 32 -3.92 5.86 9.25
C LYS A 32 -2.85 6.30 8.25
N ASN A 33 -1.73 5.58 8.19
CA ASN A 33 -0.62 5.94 7.30
C ASN A 33 -1.04 5.79 5.84
N ASN A 34 -1.80 4.75 5.50
CA ASN A 34 -2.32 4.56 4.14
C ASN A 34 -3.25 5.70 3.73
N LEU A 35 -4.14 6.17 4.62
CA LEU A 35 -4.99 7.32 4.34
C LEU A 35 -4.19 8.62 4.14
N GLU A 36 -3.21 8.89 5.02
CA GLU A 36 -2.37 10.09 4.92
C GLU A 36 -1.57 10.11 3.61
N VAL A 37 -0.96 8.98 3.24
CA VAL A 37 -0.18 8.87 1.99
C VAL A 37 -1.08 8.93 0.76
N ALA A 38 -2.25 8.29 0.78
CA ALA A 38 -3.20 8.37 -0.33
C ALA A 38 -3.69 9.79 -0.56
N THR A 39 -4.01 10.53 0.52
CA THR A 39 -4.36 11.95 0.45
C THR A 39 -3.19 12.78 -0.10
N ALA A 40 -1.97 12.54 0.36
CA ALA A 40 -0.79 13.25 -0.14
C ALA A 40 -0.57 13.00 -1.65
N LEU A 41 -0.76 11.76 -2.11
CA LEU A 41 -0.60 11.37 -3.50
C LEU A 41 -1.64 12.04 -4.41
N ILE A 42 -2.94 11.92 -4.09
CA ILE A 42 -4.00 12.55 -4.90
C ILE A 42 -3.94 14.07 -4.86
N THR A 43 -3.46 14.65 -3.74
CA THR A 43 -3.23 16.10 -3.67
C THR A 43 -2.08 16.54 -4.58
N ALA A 44 -1.01 15.74 -4.67
CA ALA A 44 0.13 16.02 -5.53
C ALA A 44 -0.18 15.78 -7.02
N ASP A 45 -0.94 14.74 -7.33
CA ASP A 45 -1.39 14.40 -8.69
C ASP A 45 -2.79 13.76 -8.65
N PRO A 46 -3.85 14.54 -8.92
CA PRO A 46 -5.22 14.03 -8.93
C PRO A 46 -5.48 12.96 -10.01
N GLY A 47 -4.60 12.84 -11.01
CA GLY A 47 -4.70 11.83 -12.05
C GLY A 47 -4.10 10.47 -11.66
N GLU A 48 -3.44 10.39 -10.49
CA GLU A 48 -2.79 9.15 -10.07
C GLU A 48 -3.80 8.12 -9.56
N SER A 49 -3.80 6.94 -10.19
CA SER A 49 -4.69 5.84 -9.87
C SER A 49 -4.29 5.09 -8.60
N ASP A 50 -3.01 5.07 -8.23
CA ASP A 50 -2.54 4.38 -7.02
C ASP A 50 -3.16 4.95 -5.74
N GLY A 51 -3.42 6.27 -5.71
CA GLY A 51 -4.13 6.90 -4.59
C GLY A 51 -5.53 6.31 -4.40
N ASN A 52 -6.26 6.04 -5.48
CA ASN A 52 -7.57 5.39 -5.42
C ASN A 52 -7.46 3.94 -4.93
N THR A 53 -6.45 3.20 -5.40
CA THR A 53 -6.16 1.83 -4.96
C THR A 53 -5.87 1.76 -3.45
N MET A 54 -5.16 2.73 -2.89
CA MET A 54 -4.90 2.82 -1.45
C MET A 54 -6.20 3.05 -0.65
N PHE A 55 -7.09 3.94 -1.12
CA PHE A 55 -8.39 4.14 -0.47
C PHE A 55 -9.26 2.87 -0.53
N GLU A 56 -9.22 2.16 -1.64
CA GLU A 56 -9.91 0.87 -1.79
C GLU A 56 -9.37 -0.20 -0.84
N ALA A 57 -8.04 -0.28 -0.68
CA ALA A 57 -7.42 -1.18 0.28
C ALA A 57 -7.87 -0.88 1.72
N VAL A 58 -8.00 0.39 2.09
CA VAL A 58 -8.56 0.78 3.39
C VAL A 58 -10.04 0.40 3.52
N ARG A 59 -10.84 0.55 2.46
CA ARG A 59 -12.25 0.10 2.46
C ARG A 59 -12.35 -1.40 2.70
N VAL A 60 -11.58 -2.20 1.95
CA VAL A 60 -11.53 -3.67 2.07
C VAL A 60 -11.07 -4.08 3.47
N PHE A 61 -10.03 -3.43 4.01
CA PHE A 61 -9.56 -3.67 5.37
C PHE A 61 -10.66 -3.43 6.42
N ARG A 62 -11.44 -2.35 6.29
CA ARG A 62 -12.56 -2.05 7.19
C ARG A 62 -13.68 -3.09 7.10
N GLU A 63 -13.96 -3.61 5.91
CA GLU A 63 -14.96 -4.68 5.71
C GLU A 63 -14.50 -6.00 6.32
N LEU A 64 -13.20 -6.30 6.22
CA LEU A 64 -12.57 -7.48 6.76
C LEU A 64 -12.11 -7.31 8.22
N LYS A 65 -12.51 -6.27 8.97
CA LYS A 65 -11.91 -5.92 10.27
C LYS A 65 -11.90 -7.04 11.33
N LYS A 66 -12.74 -8.07 11.19
CA LYS A 66 -12.73 -9.27 12.05
C LYS A 66 -11.73 -10.35 11.60
N ASP A 67 -11.36 -10.35 10.32
CA ASP A 67 -10.59 -11.37 9.61
C ASP A 67 -9.22 -10.85 9.07
N ALA A 68 -9.02 -9.53 9.05
CA ALA A 68 -7.80 -8.85 8.64
C ALA A 68 -6.91 -8.46 9.82
N VAL A 69 -5.60 -8.51 9.60
CA VAL A 69 -4.56 -8.12 10.55
C VAL A 69 -4.15 -6.67 10.33
N ASP A 70 -3.90 -6.29 9.08
CA ASP A 70 -3.48 -4.94 8.71
C ASP A 70 -3.77 -4.61 7.23
N VAL A 71 -3.52 -3.36 6.86
CA VAL A 71 -3.46 -2.86 5.48
C VAL A 71 -2.08 -2.28 5.21
N VAL A 72 -1.47 -2.69 4.09
CA VAL A 72 -0.11 -2.29 3.72
C VAL A 72 -0.06 -1.88 2.26
N THR A 73 0.58 -0.74 1.98
CA THR A 73 0.97 -0.36 0.62
C THR A 73 2.45 -0.64 0.40
N LEU A 74 2.75 -1.45 -0.62
CA LEU A 74 4.11 -1.71 -1.10
C LEU A 74 4.42 -0.78 -2.27
N THR A 75 5.67 -0.33 -2.36
CA THR A 75 6.14 0.59 -3.42
C THR A 75 7.29 -0.05 -4.19
N GLY A 76 7.23 0.00 -5.52
CA GLY A 76 8.18 -0.66 -6.41
C GLY A 76 9.31 0.25 -6.87
N HIS A 77 9.51 0.34 -8.19
CA HIS A 77 10.58 1.14 -8.78
C HIS A 77 10.16 1.75 -10.11
N PRO A 78 10.58 2.99 -10.44
CA PRO A 78 10.23 3.67 -11.70
C PRO A 78 10.50 2.87 -12.97
N SER A 79 11.55 2.05 -12.98
CA SER A 79 11.92 1.23 -14.14
C SER A 79 11.00 0.04 -14.37
N ARG A 80 10.14 -0.30 -13.40
CA ARG A 80 9.30 -1.51 -13.38
C ARG A 80 10.14 -2.80 -13.57
N GLY A 81 9.47 -3.91 -13.87
CA GLY A 81 10.10 -5.21 -14.12
C GLY A 81 10.83 -5.76 -12.88
N TYR A 82 11.92 -6.50 -13.11
CA TYR A 82 12.64 -7.20 -12.05
C TYR A 82 13.10 -6.29 -10.89
N ALA A 83 13.47 -5.05 -11.16
CA ALA A 83 13.89 -4.11 -10.12
C ALA A 83 12.74 -3.78 -9.15
N ALA A 84 11.55 -3.48 -9.69
CA ALA A 84 10.36 -3.26 -8.89
C ALA A 84 9.97 -4.54 -8.13
N ASP A 85 9.93 -5.67 -8.83
CA ASP A 85 9.48 -6.95 -8.25
C ASP A 85 10.41 -7.40 -7.11
N LYS A 86 11.73 -7.15 -7.20
CA LYS A 86 12.70 -7.42 -6.13
C LYS A 86 12.46 -6.55 -4.89
N ILE A 87 12.14 -5.27 -5.07
CA ILE A 87 11.84 -4.36 -3.96
C ILE A 87 10.52 -4.75 -3.30
N LEU A 88 9.49 -5.04 -4.10
CA LEU A 88 8.19 -5.48 -3.60
C LEU A 88 8.31 -6.77 -2.79
N ALA A 89 9.05 -7.77 -3.27
CA ALA A 89 9.30 -9.01 -2.55
C ALA A 89 9.99 -8.76 -1.21
N ALA A 90 11.03 -7.92 -1.19
CA ALA A 90 11.74 -7.59 0.05
C ALA A 90 10.86 -6.83 1.07
N GLN A 91 9.95 -5.97 0.61
CA GLN A 91 8.99 -5.31 1.50
C GLN A 91 7.94 -6.30 2.00
N LEU A 92 7.47 -7.22 1.15
CA LEU A 92 6.51 -8.26 1.53
C LEU A 92 7.06 -9.22 2.59
N ASP A 93 8.34 -9.61 2.49
CA ASP A 93 9.01 -10.47 3.47
C ASP A 93 9.16 -9.80 4.85
N ALA A 94 9.04 -8.46 4.91
CA ALA A 94 9.24 -7.66 6.11
C ALA A 94 7.94 -7.27 6.84
N VAL A 95 6.77 -7.65 6.31
CA VAL A 95 5.44 -7.29 6.85
C VAL A 95 4.61 -8.50 7.29
#